data_AF-A0A4R6ENZ3-F1
#
_entry.id   AF-A0A4R6ENZ3-F1
#
_cell.length_a   1.000
_cell.length_b   1.000
_cell.length_c   1.000
_cell.angle_alpha   90.00
_cell.angle_beta   90.00
_cell.angle_gamma   90.00
#
_symmetry.space_group_name_H-M   'P 1'
#
loop_
_entity.id
_entity.type
_entity.pdbx_description
1 polymer ?
#
loop_
_entity_poly.entity_id
_entity_poly.type
_entity_poly.pdbx_seq_one_letter_code
_entity_poly.pdbx_strand_id
1 'polypeptide(L)'
;MKALPIIALFAAASACAQAPGGVQIVGQSHQAAEPVAFCIAKKWADASQKEVILQTIVANNLAMDVYVPGQAPPSGDAAMVRPGTSVGFRSANPGASEATSSINACL
;
A
#
# COMPACT_ATOMS: atom_id res chain seq x y z
N MET A 1 50.27 -14.06 -21.53
CA MET A 1 48.86 -14.29 -21.89
C MET A 1 48.24 -15.31 -20.93
N LYS A 2 47.30 -14.93 -20.05
CA LYS A 2 46.06 -15.69 -19.77
C LYS A 2 45.19 -14.93 -18.75
N ALA A 3 43.88 -15.07 -18.89
CA ALA A 3 42.84 -14.13 -18.52
C ALA A 3 42.50 -14.06 -17.02
N LEU A 4 42.20 -12.84 -16.56
CA LEU A 4 41.51 -12.57 -15.30
C LEU A 4 39.99 -12.72 -15.50
N PRO A 5 39.26 -13.37 -14.57
CA PRO A 5 37.82 -13.51 -14.68
C PRO A 5 37.15 -12.20 -14.25
N ILE A 6 36.38 -11.60 -15.17
CA ILE A 6 35.52 -10.45 -14.87
C ILE A 6 34.29 -11.01 -14.14
N ILE A 7 34.19 -10.73 -12.84
CA ILE A 7 32.99 -10.99 -12.05
C ILE A 7 31.95 -9.93 -12.44
N ALA A 8 31.00 -10.30 -13.29
CA ALA A 8 29.85 -9.47 -13.61
C ALA A 8 28.87 -9.47 -12.43
N LEU A 9 28.88 -8.39 -11.65
CA LEU A 9 27.91 -8.12 -10.60
C LEU A 9 26.59 -7.72 -11.27
N PHE A 10 25.66 -8.65 -11.40
CA PHE A 10 24.30 -8.33 -11.82
C PHE A 10 23.59 -7.59 -10.69
N ALA A 11 23.67 -6.26 -10.71
CA ALA A 11 22.78 -5.42 -9.92
C ALA A 11 21.37 -5.58 -10.48
N ALA A 12 20.56 -6.44 -9.86
CA ALA A 12 19.12 -6.44 -10.07
C ALA A 12 18.57 -5.11 -9.57
N ALA A 13 18.46 -4.13 -10.46
CA ALA A 13 17.64 -2.96 -10.23
C ALA A 13 16.18 -3.45 -10.20
N SER A 14 15.69 -3.83 -9.01
CA SER A 14 14.27 -3.89 -8.73
C SER A 14 13.73 -2.48 -8.92
N ALA A 15 13.30 -2.18 -10.15
CA ALA A 15 12.50 -1.02 -10.44
C ALA A 15 11.22 -1.15 -9.60
N CYS A 16 11.20 -0.50 -8.44
CA CYS A 16 9.94 -0.25 -7.75
C CYS A 16 9.04 0.44 -8.78
N ALA A 17 7.98 -0.24 -9.19
CA ALA A 17 6.97 0.34 -10.03
C ALA A 17 6.37 1.51 -9.24
N GLN A 18 6.88 2.71 -9.52
CA GLN A 18 6.32 3.96 -9.02
C GLN A 18 4.92 4.03 -9.63
N ALA A 19 3.91 3.57 -8.89
CA ALA A 19 2.55 3.60 -9.39
C ALA A 19 2.17 5.08 -9.67
N PRO A 20 1.41 5.35 -10.74
CA PRO A 20 1.08 6.72 -11.11
C PRO A 20 0.44 7.45 -9.92
N GLY A 21 0.99 8.62 -9.55
CA GLY A 21 0.36 9.50 -8.55
C GLY A 21 0.77 9.29 -7.08
N GLY A 22 2.05 9.03 -6.78
CA GLY A 22 2.54 9.04 -5.39
C GLY A 22 2.04 7.87 -4.54
N VAL A 23 1.71 6.76 -5.18
CA VAL A 23 1.27 5.52 -4.52
C VAL A 23 2.44 4.55 -4.50
N GLN A 24 2.86 4.14 -3.32
CA GLN A 24 3.81 3.05 -3.14
C GLN A 24 3.05 1.73 -3.06
N ILE A 25 3.37 0.77 -3.92
CA ILE A 25 2.80 -0.58 -3.79
C ILE A 25 3.39 -1.25 -2.55
N VAL A 26 2.52 -1.69 -1.63
CA VAL A 26 2.92 -2.36 -0.38
C VAL A 26 2.90 -3.87 -0.55
N GLY A 27 1.97 -4.38 -1.37
CA GLY A 27 1.93 -5.79 -1.73
C GLY A 27 0.69 -6.17 -2.52
N GLN A 28 0.43 -7.47 -2.61
CA GLN A 28 -0.75 -8.03 -3.26
C GLN A 28 -1.51 -8.92 -2.27
N SER A 29 -2.84 -8.83 -2.27
CA SER A 29 -3.72 -9.71 -1.48
C SER A 29 -4.57 -10.58 -2.39
N HIS A 30 -4.70 -11.85 -2.07
CA HIS A 30 -5.61 -12.77 -2.77
C HIS A 30 -7.07 -12.66 -2.30
N GLN A 31 -7.34 -11.79 -1.33
CA GLN A 31 -8.69 -11.55 -0.80
C GLN A 31 -9.41 -10.45 -1.60
N ALA A 32 -10.73 -10.36 -1.44
CA ALA A 32 -11.51 -9.26 -1.99
C ALA A 32 -11.10 -7.92 -1.34
N ALA A 33 -11.35 -6.80 -2.04
CA ALA A 33 -10.91 -5.50 -1.57
C ALA A 33 -11.56 -5.08 -0.24
N GLU A 34 -12.84 -5.41 -0.03
CA GLU A 34 -13.58 -5.10 1.19
C GLU A 34 -12.96 -5.67 2.47
N PRO A 35 -12.75 -7.00 2.62
CA PRO A 35 -12.18 -7.55 3.85
C PRO A 35 -10.76 -7.04 4.13
N VAL A 36 -9.96 -6.79 3.09
CA VAL A 36 -8.61 -6.21 3.24
C VAL A 36 -8.72 -4.77 3.75
N ALA A 37 -9.59 -3.95 3.16
CA ALA A 37 -9.83 -2.58 3.59
C ALA A 37 -10.33 -2.52 5.04
N PHE A 38 -11.27 -3.38 5.43
CA PHE A 38 -11.74 -3.48 6.80
C PHE A 38 -10.66 -3.93 7.79
N CYS A 39 -9.81 -4.88 7.41
CA CYS A 39 -8.67 -5.30 8.24
C CYS A 39 -7.72 -4.13 8.52
N ILE A 40 -7.36 -3.38 7.47
CA ILE A 40 -6.47 -2.20 7.57
C ILE A 40 -7.12 -1.14 8.46
N ALA A 41 -8.39 -0.83 8.21
CA ALA A 41 -9.13 0.17 8.97
C ALA A 41 -9.20 -0.17 10.45
N LYS A 42 -9.51 -1.44 10.78
CA LYS A 42 -9.55 -1.93 12.16
C LYS A 42 -8.18 -1.79 12.82
N LYS A 43 -7.09 -2.24 12.19
CA LYS A 43 -5.74 -2.14 12.76
C LYS A 43 -5.36 -0.68 13.04
N TRP A 44 -5.64 0.23 12.12
CA TRP A 44 -5.34 1.64 12.32
C TRP A 44 -6.22 2.30 13.37
N ALA A 45 -7.51 1.97 13.43
CA ALA A 45 -8.40 2.45 14.48
C ALA A 45 -7.95 1.94 15.86
N ASP A 46 -7.63 0.65 15.97
CA ASP A 46 -7.16 0.03 17.22
C ASP A 46 -5.81 0.62 17.66
N ALA A 47 -4.86 0.81 16.75
CA ALA A 47 -3.54 1.37 17.08
C ALA A 47 -3.59 2.86 17.45
N SER A 48 -4.46 3.64 16.81
CA SER A 48 -4.52 5.09 17.01
C SER A 48 -5.58 5.54 18.02
N GLN A 49 -6.54 4.68 18.35
CA GLN A 49 -7.75 5.02 19.10
C GLN A 49 -8.54 6.18 18.49
N LYS A 50 -8.54 6.27 17.16
CA LYS A 50 -9.21 7.32 16.37
C LYS A 50 -10.06 6.69 15.27
N GLU A 51 -11.05 7.45 14.82
CA GLU A 51 -11.88 7.06 13.68
C GLU A 51 -11.04 6.96 12.40
N VAL A 52 -11.35 5.95 11.59
CA VAL A 52 -10.75 5.69 10.29
C VAL A 52 -11.84 5.74 9.24
N ILE A 53 -11.62 6.52 8.18
CA ILE A 53 -12.58 6.69 7.10
C ILE A 53 -12.28 5.64 6.02
N LEU A 54 -13.30 4.84 5.67
CA LEU A 54 -13.30 4.02 4.46
C LEU A 54 -14.12 4.71 3.37
N GLN A 55 -13.57 4.75 2.17
CA GLN A 55 -14.25 5.28 1.00
C GLN A 55 -14.28 4.22 -0.10
N THR A 56 -15.47 3.86 -0.57
CA THR A 56 -15.65 3.04 -1.76
C THR A 56 -15.31 3.88 -3.00
N ILE A 57 -14.34 3.41 -3.80
CA ILE A 57 -13.88 4.07 -5.03
C ILE A 57 -14.55 3.46 -6.27
N VAL A 58 -14.84 2.16 -6.23
CA VAL A 58 -15.56 1.45 -7.30
C VAL A 58 -16.74 0.70 -6.69
N ALA A 59 -17.89 0.75 -7.36
CA ALA A 59 -19.12 0.09 -6.93
C ALA A 59 -18.90 -1.40 -6.59
N ASN A 60 -19.75 -1.95 -5.71
CA ASN A 60 -19.62 -3.30 -5.17
C ASN A 60 -18.29 -3.53 -4.41
N ASN A 61 -17.74 -2.46 -3.83
CA ASN A 61 -16.52 -2.49 -3.01
C ASN A 61 -15.32 -3.15 -3.71
N LEU A 62 -15.25 -3.03 -5.04
CA LEU A 62 -14.16 -3.59 -5.85
C LEU A 62 -12.85 -2.79 -5.72
N ALA A 63 -12.96 -1.55 -5.26
CA ALA A 63 -11.82 -0.70 -4.91
C ALA A 63 -12.22 0.17 -3.73
N MET A 64 -11.33 0.29 -2.74
CA MET A 64 -11.58 1.06 -1.54
C MET A 64 -10.31 1.81 -1.12
N ASP A 65 -10.51 3.01 -0.58
CA ASP A 65 -9.46 3.78 0.08
C ASP A 65 -9.73 3.79 1.58
N VAL A 66 -8.71 3.45 2.37
CA VAL A 66 -8.72 3.55 3.83
C VAL A 66 -7.81 4.70 4.20
N TYR A 67 -8.33 5.74 4.83
CA TYR A 67 -7.54 6.92 5.19
C TYR A 67 -6.84 6.72 6.53
N VAL A 68 -5.60 7.19 6.64
CA VAL A 68 -4.87 7.19 7.92
C VAL A 68 -5.69 7.99 8.96
N PRO A 69 -5.75 7.57 10.24
CA PRO A 69 -6.56 8.26 11.24
C PRO A 69 -6.31 9.77 11.30
N GLY A 70 -7.38 10.56 11.22
CA GLY A 70 -7.34 12.03 11.17
C GLY A 70 -7.12 12.63 9.77
N GLN A 71 -6.95 11.81 8.73
CA GLN A 71 -7.00 12.24 7.33
C GLN A 71 -8.43 12.11 6.80
N ALA A 72 -8.78 12.95 5.83
CA ALA A 72 -10.12 12.99 5.25
C ALA A 72 -10.06 13.07 3.71
N PRO A 73 -10.95 12.34 3.01
CA PRO A 73 -11.05 12.40 1.55
C PRO A 73 -11.34 13.81 1.02
N PRO A 74 -11.02 14.12 -0.26
CA PRO A 74 -10.43 13.23 -1.28
C PRO A 74 -8.90 13.20 -1.28
N SER A 75 -8.26 13.99 -0.41
CA SER A 75 -6.80 14.12 -0.29
C SER A 75 -6.29 13.45 0.98
N GLY A 76 -4.97 13.35 1.15
CA GLY A 76 -4.37 12.77 2.35
C GLY A 76 -3.98 11.31 2.21
N ASP A 77 -3.29 10.85 3.25
CA ASP A 77 -2.62 9.56 3.27
C ASP A 77 -3.64 8.42 3.40
N ALA A 78 -3.53 7.42 2.53
CA ALA A 78 -4.49 6.32 2.49
C ALA A 78 -3.89 5.02 1.95
N ALA A 79 -4.34 3.90 2.50
CA ALA A 79 -4.20 2.61 1.83
C ALA A 79 -5.20 2.54 0.68
N MET A 80 -4.69 2.29 -0.52
CA MET A 80 -5.48 2.07 -1.72
C MET A 80 -5.58 0.57 -1.97
N VAL A 81 -6.76 0.00 -1.80
CA VAL A 81 -7.08 -1.37 -2.19
C VAL A 81 -7.72 -1.33 -3.57
N ARG A 82 -7.09 -1.99 -4.54
CA ARG A 82 -7.48 -1.91 -5.96
C ARG A 82 -7.90 -3.28 -6.51
N PRO A 83 -8.73 -3.30 -7.56
CA PRO A 83 -9.14 -4.54 -8.20
C PRO A 83 -7.93 -5.22 -8.84
N GLY A 84 -7.87 -6.55 -8.75
CA GLY A 84 -6.72 -7.32 -9.24
C GLY A 84 -5.57 -7.39 -8.23
N THR A 85 -5.90 -7.62 -6.95
CA THR A 85 -5.01 -7.95 -5.84
C THR A 85 -4.07 -6.87 -5.33
N SER A 86 -3.80 -5.79 -6.05
CA SER A 86 -2.81 -4.79 -5.60
C SER A 86 -3.30 -3.92 -4.43
N VAL A 87 -2.45 -3.80 -3.40
CA VAL A 87 -2.65 -2.85 -2.30
C VAL A 87 -1.48 -1.90 -2.23
N GLY A 88 -1.78 -0.61 -2.33
CA GLY A 88 -0.81 0.47 -2.27
C GLY A 88 -1.05 1.39 -1.09
N PHE A 89 -0.08 2.24 -0.83
CA PHE A 89 -0.16 3.30 0.15
C PHE A 89 0.17 4.62 -0.54
N ARG A 90 -0.80 5.54 -0.54
CA ARG A 90 -0.64 6.92 -0.98
C ARG A 90 -0.22 7.73 0.22
N SER A 91 0.88 8.48 0.11
CA SER A 91 1.25 9.46 1.12
C SER A 91 1.82 10.73 0.52
N ALA A 92 1.52 11.85 1.18
CA ALA A 92 2.15 13.14 0.89
C ALA A 92 3.62 13.19 1.36
N ASN A 93 4.02 12.31 2.30
CA ASN A 93 5.38 12.21 2.83
C ASN A 93 5.90 10.77 2.68
N PRO A 94 6.85 10.49 1.78
CA PRO A 94 7.41 9.15 1.63
C PRO A 94 8.17 8.75 2.92
N GLY A 95 7.58 7.86 3.74
CA GLY A 95 8.19 7.44 5.00
C GLY A 95 7.28 6.83 6.08
N ALA A 96 5.99 6.61 5.83
CA ALA A 96 5.07 6.06 6.84
C ALA A 96 5.20 4.52 7.00
N SER A 97 6.36 4.07 7.48
CA SER A 97 6.67 2.63 7.66
C SER A 97 5.63 1.89 8.52
N GLU A 98 5.12 2.53 9.58
CA GLU A 98 4.10 1.94 10.46
C GLU A 98 2.76 1.72 9.74
N ALA A 99 2.36 2.65 8.88
CA ALA A 99 1.15 2.52 8.06
C ALA A 99 1.30 1.34 7.09
N THR A 100 2.45 1.23 6.41
CA THR A 100 2.71 0.13 5.48
C THR A 100 2.84 -1.24 6.15
N SER A 101 3.34 -1.32 7.38
CA SER A 101 3.41 -2.57 8.15
C SER A 101 2.02 -3.12 8.47
N SER A 102 1.10 -2.25 8.89
CA SER A 102 -0.29 -2.61 9.16
C SER A 102 -1.02 -3.10 7.90
N ILE A 103 -0.71 -2.50 6.75
CA ILE A 103 -1.22 -2.93 5.44
C ILE A 103 -0.73 -4.35 5.13
N ASN A 104 0.58 -4.60 5.25
CA ASN A 104 1.18 -5.90 4.94
C ASN A 104 0.59 -7.03 5.80
N ALA A 105 0.28 -6.74 7.07
CA ALA A 105 -0.37 -7.69 7.98
C ALA A 105 -1.84 -8.05 7.62
N CYS A 106 -2.41 -7.44 6.59
CA CYS A 106 -3.78 -7.65 6.13
C CYS A 106 -3.87 -8.16 4.68
N LEU A 107 -2.73 -8.43 4.03
CA LEU A 107 -2.68 -8.97 2.66
C LEU A 107 -2.85 -10.48 2.64
#